data_AF-A0A2Z3GZ44-F1
#
_entry.id   AF-A0A2Z3GZ44-F1
#
_cell.length_a   1.000
_cell.length_b   1.000
_cell.length_c   1.000
_cell.angle_alpha   90.00
_cell.angle_beta   90.00
_cell.angle_gamma   90.00
#
_symmetry.space_group_name_H-M   'P 1'
#
loop_
_entity.id
_entity.type
_entity.pdbx_description
1 polymer ?
#
loop_
_entity_poly.entity_id
_entity_poly.type
_entity_poly.pdbx_seq_one_letter_code
_entity_poly.pdbx_strand_id
1 'polypeptide(L)'
;MIRGSRFSPVAVLAALAVVCVLPVPAAAGPDGVVPDHDRPRSNKYEARIDEMIGAQVPLEVAFRDEGDKPVTLRECIGGKPTILVPVYYRCPMLCSEVLNGLVKALRDMREKHNYLVGQQFNVVTVSMDPKEHGGLATEKKAAYVGEYGDERAANGWRFLTGTKDAVQVLLDGVGYRFEFDKMLKEYNHPSALIILSPEGKVTRYFYGIGYDKEYPVEGPEVVGPNGKTTQPTTTLRLSLLEAADGKGGSLAERVLMLCYRYDRLHQGYSLNVLRVVQLGGIVTLVLVVGGVFLALNREKLLGVFLRDAVPYVLGLIVMPFFGLVALIVASPDAALKLSPKLLVPYYVVAGGALYAWHRSRARLAAAAPGGSNPTLPPEGTA
;
A
#
# COMPACT_ATOMS: atom_id res chain seq x y z
N MET A 1 -49.97 -45.89 18.79
CA MET A 1 -49.74 -44.53 19.31
C MET A 1 -48.24 -44.34 19.50
N ILE A 2 -47.66 -43.40 18.77
CA ILE A 2 -46.22 -43.24 18.53
C ILE A 2 -45.57 -42.48 19.69
N ARG A 3 -44.44 -43.00 20.17
CA ARG A 3 -43.66 -42.52 21.32
C ARG A 3 -42.88 -41.26 20.90
N GLY A 4 -43.27 -40.09 21.41
CA GLY A 4 -42.66 -38.80 21.09
C GLY A 4 -41.20 -38.72 21.54
N SER A 5 -40.27 -38.69 20.59
CA SER A 5 -38.85 -38.45 20.82
C SER A 5 -38.64 -37.01 21.28
N ARG A 6 -38.26 -36.83 22.54
CA ARG A 6 -37.75 -35.55 23.06
C ARG A 6 -36.35 -35.34 22.49
N PHE A 7 -36.24 -34.53 21.44
CA PHE A 7 -34.94 -34.08 20.94
C PHE A 7 -34.29 -33.21 22.04
N SER A 8 -33.16 -33.68 22.56
CA SER A 8 -32.35 -32.91 23.51
C SER A 8 -31.87 -31.62 22.81
N PRO A 9 -32.02 -30.44 23.43
CA PRO A 9 -31.57 -29.17 22.84
C PRO A 9 -30.06 -29.18 22.52
N VAL A 10 -29.28 -30.04 23.18
CA VAL A 10 -27.86 -30.28 22.90
C VAL A 10 -27.64 -30.92 21.52
N ALA A 11 -28.54 -31.81 21.08
CA ALA A 11 -28.45 -32.45 19.77
C ALA A 11 -28.80 -31.49 18.62
N VAL A 12 -29.70 -30.53 18.86
CA VAL A 12 -30.08 -29.50 17.88
C VAL A 12 -28.98 -28.44 17.75
N LEU A 13 -28.34 -28.05 18.85
CA LEU A 13 -27.18 -27.13 18.85
C LEU A 13 -25.92 -27.78 18.27
N ALA A 14 -25.68 -29.06 18.52
CA ALA A 14 -24.59 -29.80 17.88
C ALA A 14 -24.82 -29.94 16.36
N ALA A 15 -26.06 -30.16 15.92
CA ALA A 15 -26.39 -30.19 14.49
C ALA A 15 -26.19 -28.81 13.82
N LEU A 16 -26.56 -27.71 14.47
CA LEU A 16 -26.32 -26.35 13.96
C LEU A 16 -24.84 -25.94 13.97
N ALA A 17 -24.07 -26.37 14.97
CA ALA A 17 -22.63 -26.14 15.02
C ALA A 17 -21.88 -26.96 13.94
N VAL A 18 -22.33 -28.17 13.64
CA VAL A 18 -21.78 -28.97 12.54
C VAL A 18 -22.14 -28.35 11.18
N VAL A 19 -23.35 -27.79 11.00
CA VAL A 19 -23.72 -27.09 9.75
C VAL A 19 -22.89 -25.83 9.50
N CYS A 20 -22.41 -25.15 10.55
CA CYS A 20 -21.52 -23.98 10.42
C CYS A 20 -20.02 -24.32 10.34
N VAL A 21 -19.62 -25.58 10.57
CA VAL A 21 -18.22 -26.06 10.52
C VAL A 21 -17.99 -27.03 9.37
N LEU A 22 -19.03 -27.41 8.62
CA LEU A 22 -18.81 -27.98 7.30
C LEU A 22 -17.97 -26.98 6.51
N PRO A 23 -16.78 -27.37 5.99
CA PRO A 23 -16.13 -26.55 5.01
C PRO A 23 -17.15 -26.41 3.90
N VAL A 24 -17.71 -25.20 3.75
CA VAL A 24 -18.24 -24.80 2.46
C VAL A 24 -17.09 -25.12 1.54
N PRO A 25 -17.19 -26.11 0.62
CA PRO A 25 -16.17 -26.21 -0.39
C PRO A 25 -16.14 -24.80 -0.94
N ALA A 26 -14.96 -24.18 -0.92
CA ALA A 26 -14.73 -23.11 -1.84
C ALA A 26 -14.93 -23.77 -3.22
N ALA A 27 -16.19 -23.88 -3.66
CA ALA A 27 -16.53 -23.32 -4.92
C ALA A 27 -15.89 -21.93 -4.84
N ALA A 28 -14.66 -21.85 -5.34
CA ALA A 28 -14.36 -20.89 -6.36
C ALA A 28 -15.59 -20.83 -7.27
N GLY A 29 -16.64 -20.15 -6.79
CA GLY A 29 -17.56 -19.45 -7.65
C GLY A 29 -16.59 -18.68 -8.52
N PRO A 30 -16.66 -18.91 -9.84
CA PRO A 30 -15.65 -18.41 -10.74
C PRO A 30 -15.43 -16.97 -10.32
N ASP A 31 -14.19 -16.63 -10.02
CA ASP A 31 -13.79 -15.25 -9.90
C ASP A 31 -14.56 -14.52 -10.99
N GLY A 32 -15.03 -13.31 -10.73
CA GLY A 32 -15.53 -12.46 -11.79
C GLY A 32 -14.42 -12.13 -12.79
N VAL A 33 -13.80 -13.13 -13.43
CA VAL A 33 -13.65 -13.24 -14.87
C VAL A 33 -14.98 -12.81 -15.46
N VAL A 34 -15.14 -11.48 -15.54
CA VAL A 34 -15.75 -10.89 -16.72
C VAL A 34 -15.21 -11.72 -17.88
N PRO A 35 -16.07 -12.43 -18.63
CA PRO A 35 -15.62 -13.16 -19.80
C PRO A 35 -14.74 -12.23 -20.60
N ASP A 36 -13.51 -12.66 -20.85
CA ASP A 36 -12.53 -11.94 -21.66
C ASP A 36 -13.01 -11.94 -23.12
N HIS A 37 -14.12 -11.25 -23.36
CA HIS A 37 -14.85 -11.22 -24.61
C HIS A 37 -15.22 -9.81 -25.07
N ASP A 38 -15.10 -8.79 -24.20
CA ASP A 38 -15.33 -7.38 -24.56
C ASP A 38 -14.14 -6.44 -24.33
N ARG A 39 -12.98 -6.97 -23.89
CA ARG A 39 -11.72 -6.28 -24.19
C ARG A 39 -11.39 -6.66 -25.63
N PRO A 40 -11.14 -5.70 -26.54
CA PRO A 40 -10.33 -6.04 -27.68
C PRO A 40 -9.05 -6.62 -27.07
N ARG A 41 -8.83 -7.93 -27.25
CA ARG A 41 -7.51 -8.53 -27.07
C ARG A 41 -6.63 -7.90 -28.15
N SER A 42 -6.25 -6.65 -27.95
CA SER A 42 -5.12 -6.09 -28.65
C SER A 42 -3.96 -6.94 -28.17
N ASN A 43 -3.39 -7.70 -29.08
CA ASN A 43 -2.06 -8.25 -28.98
C ASN A 43 -1.04 -7.12 -28.67
N LYS A 44 -0.99 -6.63 -27.43
CA LYS A 44 -0.17 -5.47 -27.02
C LYS A 44 0.83 -5.93 -25.98
N TYR A 45 1.95 -6.42 -26.46
CA TYR A 45 3.27 -5.87 -26.15
C TYR A 45 3.25 -4.59 -25.27
N GLU A 46 3.34 -4.74 -23.95
CA GLU A 46 3.32 -3.62 -23.00
C GLU A 46 4.75 -3.18 -22.64
N ALA A 47 5.20 -2.13 -23.32
CA ALA A 47 6.33 -1.34 -22.85
C ALA A 47 6.04 -0.78 -21.45
N ARG A 48 6.90 -1.07 -20.47
CA ARG A 48 6.67 -0.72 -19.06
C ARG A 48 7.97 -0.70 -18.26
N ILE A 49 7.91 -0.19 -17.03
CA ILE A 49 9.00 -0.27 -16.06
C ILE A 49 8.50 -1.04 -14.85
N ASP A 50 9.13 -2.19 -14.59
CA ASP A 50 9.02 -2.95 -13.35
C ASP A 50 10.08 -2.40 -12.39
N GLU A 51 9.72 -1.54 -11.44
CA GLU A 51 10.70 -0.85 -10.59
C GLU A 51 11.57 -1.82 -9.77
N MET A 52 12.88 -1.80 -10.01
CA MET A 52 13.86 -2.68 -9.37
C MET A 52 14.59 -1.98 -8.22
N ILE A 53 13.88 -1.24 -7.36
CA ILE A 53 14.48 -0.48 -6.25
C ILE A 53 15.34 -1.38 -5.36
N GLY A 54 16.60 -1.01 -5.19
CA GLY A 54 17.68 -1.67 -4.46
C GLY A 54 18.34 -2.84 -5.19
N ALA A 55 17.95 -3.13 -6.44
CA ALA A 55 18.61 -4.14 -7.25
C ALA A 55 19.98 -3.65 -7.74
N GLN A 56 20.91 -4.59 -7.93
CA GLN A 56 22.22 -4.32 -8.48
C GLN A 56 22.16 -4.33 -10.00
N VAL A 57 22.56 -3.23 -10.64
CA VAL A 57 22.70 -3.23 -12.11
C VAL A 57 23.87 -4.11 -12.54
N PRO A 58 23.83 -4.71 -13.75
CA PRO A 58 24.90 -5.58 -14.22
C PRO A 58 26.13 -4.74 -14.62
N LEU A 59 27.01 -4.53 -13.64
CA LEU A 59 28.15 -3.60 -13.71
C LEU A 59 29.21 -3.96 -14.77
N GLU A 60 29.40 -5.25 -15.02
CA GLU A 60 30.43 -5.75 -15.94
C GLU A 60 29.97 -5.82 -17.40
N VAL A 61 28.74 -5.37 -17.70
CA VAL A 61 28.27 -5.32 -19.09
C VAL A 61 29.13 -4.35 -19.88
N ALA A 62 29.68 -4.87 -20.97
CA ALA A 62 30.48 -4.10 -21.90
C ALA A 62 29.58 -3.34 -22.88
N PHE A 63 29.80 -2.03 -22.95
CA PHE A 63 29.26 -1.13 -23.95
C PHE A 63 30.39 -0.54 -24.78
N ARG A 64 30.01 0.28 -25.76
CA ARG A 64 30.91 1.15 -26.51
C ARG A 64 30.63 2.59 -26.15
N ASP A 65 31.69 3.35 -25.93
CA ASP A 65 31.58 4.77 -25.70
C ASP A 65 31.38 5.57 -27.00
N GLU A 66 31.43 6.89 -26.88
CA GLU A 66 31.24 7.82 -27.98
C GLU A 66 32.33 7.67 -29.06
N GLY A 67 33.53 7.22 -28.69
CA GLY A 67 34.62 6.92 -29.59
C GLY A 67 34.67 5.46 -30.05
N ASP A 68 33.57 4.71 -29.88
CA ASP A 68 33.48 3.26 -30.14
C ASP A 68 34.46 2.40 -29.32
N LYS A 69 35.00 2.93 -28.23
CA LYS A 69 35.90 2.18 -27.34
C LYS A 69 35.10 1.32 -26.37
N PRO A 70 35.55 0.08 -26.08
CA PRO A 70 34.89 -0.75 -25.09
C PRO A 70 35.00 -0.10 -23.70
N VAL A 71 33.88 -0.07 -22.98
CA VAL A 71 33.78 0.47 -21.62
C VAL A 71 32.77 -0.36 -20.81
N THR A 72 33.01 -0.53 -19.52
CA THR A 72 32.05 -1.20 -18.64
C THR A 72 31.07 -0.19 -18.02
N LEU A 73 29.88 -0.66 -17.64
CA LEU A 73 28.95 0.18 -16.87
C LEU A 73 29.56 0.62 -15.53
N ARG A 74 30.37 -0.23 -14.89
CA ARG A 74 31.15 0.09 -13.69
C ARG A 74 32.03 1.32 -13.87
N GLU A 75 32.80 1.35 -14.95
CA GLU A 75 33.69 2.47 -15.26
C GLU A 75 32.91 3.78 -15.47
N CYS A 76 31.75 3.71 -16.11
CA CYS A 76 30.89 4.87 -16.32
C CYS A 76 30.24 5.39 -15.03
N ILE A 77 29.86 4.50 -14.10
CA ILE A 77 29.36 4.88 -12.77
C ILE A 77 30.47 5.54 -11.96
N GLY A 78 31.70 5.02 -12.02
CA GLY A 78 32.89 5.66 -11.47
C GLY A 78 32.82 5.92 -9.95
N GLY A 79 32.05 5.11 -9.22
CA GLY A 79 31.87 5.26 -7.76
C GLY A 79 31.10 6.52 -7.36
N LYS A 80 30.24 7.05 -8.23
CA LYS A 80 29.39 8.22 -7.95
C LYS A 80 27.92 7.89 -8.16
N PRO A 81 26.99 8.60 -7.49
CA PRO A 81 25.59 8.56 -7.87
C PRO A 81 25.47 8.80 -9.37
N THR A 82 24.64 8.01 -10.04
CA THR A 82 24.56 8.04 -11.50
C THR A 82 23.13 8.11 -11.96
N ILE A 83 22.83 9.04 -12.88
CA ILE A 83 21.57 9.06 -13.61
C ILE A 83 21.75 8.17 -14.85
N LEU A 84 21.07 7.03 -14.87
CA LEU A 84 20.97 6.17 -16.04
C LEU A 84 19.77 6.61 -16.89
N VAL A 85 20.01 6.80 -18.19
CA VAL A 85 19.03 7.33 -19.14
C VAL A 85 18.91 6.41 -20.35
N PRO A 86 17.97 5.46 -20.35
CA PRO A 86 17.66 4.66 -21.54
C PRO A 86 16.98 5.51 -22.61
N VAL A 87 17.58 5.63 -23.79
CA VAL A 87 17.05 6.33 -24.97
C VAL A 87 17.47 5.59 -26.23
N TYR A 88 17.13 6.06 -27.43
CA TYR A 88 17.90 5.79 -28.63
C TYR A 88 18.02 7.09 -29.43
N TYR A 89 19.18 7.33 -30.00
CA TYR A 89 19.62 8.64 -30.47
C TYR A 89 18.90 9.12 -31.75
N ARG A 90 18.43 8.20 -32.59
CA ARG A 90 17.62 8.51 -33.79
C ARG A 90 16.13 8.66 -33.51
N CYS A 91 15.69 8.56 -32.25
CA CYS A 91 14.28 8.75 -31.91
C CYS A 91 13.81 10.14 -32.37
N PRO A 92 12.81 10.24 -33.26
CA PRO A 92 12.32 11.52 -33.77
C PRO A 92 11.39 12.24 -32.78
N MET A 93 11.04 11.58 -31.67
CA MET A 93 9.99 12.01 -30.75
C MET A 93 10.54 12.18 -29.33
N LEU A 94 10.18 11.28 -28.42
CA LEU A 94 10.17 11.52 -26.98
C LEU A 94 11.56 11.45 -26.32
N CYS A 95 12.53 10.76 -26.89
CA CYS A 95 13.88 10.67 -26.31
C CYS A 95 14.56 12.04 -26.23
N SER A 96 14.36 12.88 -27.25
CA SER A 96 14.92 14.24 -27.24
C SER A 96 14.31 15.06 -26.10
N GLU A 97 13.00 14.95 -25.87
CA GLU A 97 12.31 15.63 -24.76
C GLU A 97 12.78 15.15 -23.39
N VAL A 98 13.04 13.85 -23.21
CA VAL A 98 13.64 13.32 -21.98
C VAL A 98 15.00 13.96 -21.70
N LEU A 99 15.86 14.06 -22.72
CA LEU A 99 17.19 14.63 -22.58
C LEU A 99 17.16 16.16 -22.39
N ASN A 100 16.26 16.87 -23.08
CA ASN A 100 16.05 18.31 -22.90
C ASN A 100 15.58 18.61 -21.47
N GLY A 101 14.60 17.84 -20.98
CA GLY A 101 14.12 17.92 -19.61
C GLY A 101 15.20 17.64 -18.57
N LEU A 102 16.06 16.66 -18.85
CA LEU A 102 17.24 16.37 -18.03
C LEU A 102 18.18 17.57 -18.01
N VAL A 103 18.62 18.09 -19.17
CA VAL A 103 19.52 19.25 -19.25
C VAL A 103 18.98 20.42 -18.45
N LYS A 104 17.68 20.72 -18.56
CA LYS A 104 17.03 21.78 -17.79
C LYS A 104 17.20 21.58 -16.29
N ALA A 105 16.93 20.38 -15.78
CA ALA A 105 17.10 20.05 -14.37
C ALA A 105 18.57 20.10 -13.93
N LEU A 106 19.50 19.65 -14.78
CA LEU A 106 20.94 19.70 -14.50
C LEU A 106 21.44 21.15 -14.43
N ARG A 107 20.98 22.03 -15.32
CA ARG A 107 21.32 23.46 -15.31
C ARG A 107 20.80 24.15 -14.06
N ASP A 108 19.56 23.89 -13.69
CA ASP A 108 18.96 24.38 -12.44
C ASP A 108 19.80 23.95 -11.22
N MET A 109 20.23 22.68 -11.16
CA MET A 109 21.10 22.18 -10.10
C MET A 109 22.48 22.86 -10.08
N ARG A 110 23.08 23.09 -11.23
CA ARG A 110 24.34 23.83 -11.35
C ARG A 110 24.18 25.26 -10.84
N GLU A 111 23.24 25.99 -11.42
CA GLU A 111 23.11 27.45 -11.23
C GLU A 111 22.67 27.78 -9.80
N LYS A 112 21.78 26.97 -9.21
CA LYS A 112 21.24 27.20 -7.86
C LYS A 112 22.06 26.57 -6.74
N HIS A 113 22.79 25.49 -7.02
CA HIS A 113 23.41 24.66 -5.97
C HIS A 113 24.87 24.25 -6.21
N ASN A 114 25.50 24.70 -7.31
CA ASN A 114 26.85 24.29 -7.70
C ASN A 114 27.04 22.75 -7.69
N TYR A 115 25.99 22.02 -8.12
CA TYR A 115 25.97 20.57 -8.17
C TYR A 115 26.15 20.11 -9.62
N LEU A 116 27.34 19.61 -9.93
CA LEU A 116 27.90 19.52 -11.29
C LEU A 116 28.06 18.07 -11.75
N VAL A 117 27.74 17.83 -13.02
CA VAL A 117 27.97 16.55 -13.69
C VAL A 117 29.47 16.26 -13.76
N GLY A 118 29.86 15.01 -13.46
CA GLY A 118 31.25 14.56 -13.42
C GLY A 118 32.00 14.93 -12.15
N GLN A 119 31.45 15.81 -11.30
CA GLN A 119 32.04 16.12 -10.00
C GLN A 119 31.31 15.38 -8.89
N GLN A 120 30.03 15.69 -8.64
CA GLN A 120 29.26 15.04 -7.57
C GLN A 120 28.47 13.81 -8.03
N PHE A 121 28.08 13.76 -9.30
CA PHE A 121 27.32 12.64 -9.88
C PHE A 121 27.65 12.48 -11.36
N ASN A 122 27.37 11.31 -11.92
CA ASN A 122 27.55 11.01 -13.33
C ASN A 122 26.20 10.86 -14.05
N VAL A 123 26.23 10.95 -15.37
CA VAL A 123 25.08 10.69 -16.24
C VAL A 123 25.51 9.68 -17.29
N VAL A 124 24.77 8.60 -17.42
CA VAL A 124 25.03 7.53 -18.38
C VAL A 124 23.81 7.39 -19.27
N THR A 125 23.89 7.94 -20.48
CA THR A 125 22.86 7.83 -21.50
C THR A 125 23.15 6.61 -22.37
N VAL A 126 22.28 5.60 -22.34
CA VAL A 126 22.50 4.35 -23.09
C VAL A 126 21.49 4.25 -24.23
N SER A 127 21.99 4.01 -25.45
CA SER A 127 21.14 3.66 -26.57
C SER A 127 20.57 2.25 -26.43
N MET A 128 19.25 2.12 -26.57
CA MET A 128 18.52 0.86 -26.65
C MET A 128 18.49 0.28 -28.07
N ASP A 129 18.90 1.04 -29.10
CA ASP A 129 18.96 0.56 -30.48
C ASP A 129 20.35 -0.04 -30.77
N PRO A 130 20.48 -1.37 -30.94
CA PRO A 130 21.77 -2.01 -31.23
C PRO A 130 22.34 -1.66 -32.60
N LYS A 131 21.59 -0.92 -33.44
CA LYS A 131 22.06 -0.42 -34.73
C LYS A 131 22.70 0.96 -34.65
N GLU A 132 22.75 1.58 -33.47
CA GLU A 132 23.44 2.84 -33.25
C GLU A 132 24.91 2.62 -32.87
N HIS A 133 25.76 3.59 -33.18
CA HIS A 133 27.21 3.48 -33.06
C HIS A 133 27.82 4.77 -32.47
N GLY A 134 29.11 4.71 -32.09
CA GLY A 134 29.81 5.79 -31.39
C GLY A 134 29.73 7.16 -32.08
N GLY A 135 29.82 7.21 -33.41
CA GLY A 135 29.66 8.47 -34.16
C GLY A 135 28.37 9.25 -33.84
N LEU A 136 27.23 8.55 -33.72
CA LEU A 136 25.96 9.19 -33.35
C LEU A 136 25.93 9.57 -31.86
N ALA A 137 26.51 8.73 -31.01
CA ALA A 137 26.67 9.02 -29.58
C ALA A 137 27.53 10.28 -29.36
N THR A 138 28.60 10.46 -30.14
CA THR A 138 29.46 11.64 -30.14
C THR A 138 28.69 12.90 -30.50
N GLU A 139 27.92 12.86 -31.59
CA GLU A 139 27.10 14.01 -32.03
C GLU A 139 26.09 14.41 -30.94
N LYS A 140 25.36 13.44 -30.37
CA LYS A 140 24.41 13.70 -29.29
C LYS A 140 25.09 14.23 -28.03
N LYS A 141 26.23 13.67 -27.64
CA LYS A 141 27.01 14.16 -26.51
C LYS A 141 27.42 15.62 -26.70
N ALA A 142 27.95 15.96 -27.86
CA ALA A 142 28.38 17.33 -28.16
C ALA A 142 27.21 18.32 -28.03
N ALA A 143 26.03 17.96 -28.55
CA ALA A 143 24.82 18.78 -28.44
C ALA A 143 24.41 19.00 -26.97
N TYR A 144 24.28 17.93 -26.17
CA TYR A 144 23.75 18.03 -24.80
C TYR A 144 24.76 18.59 -23.79
N VAL A 145 26.06 18.30 -23.95
CA VAL A 145 27.11 18.94 -23.14
C VAL A 145 27.20 20.43 -23.48
N GLY A 146 27.08 20.79 -24.77
CA GLY A 146 27.02 22.18 -25.21
C GLY A 146 25.81 22.92 -24.64
N GLU A 147 24.62 22.31 -24.67
CA GLU A 147 23.39 22.90 -24.11
C GLU A 147 23.43 23.00 -22.58
N TYR A 148 24.06 22.02 -21.91
CA TYR A 148 24.36 22.14 -20.49
C TYR A 148 25.22 23.37 -20.21
N GLY A 149 26.23 23.64 -21.04
CA GLY A 149 27.05 24.86 -20.98
C GLY A 149 28.23 24.78 -20.01
N ASP A 150 28.73 23.59 -19.72
CA ASP A 150 29.98 23.37 -18.97
C ASP A 150 30.70 22.14 -19.52
N GLU A 151 31.81 22.35 -20.24
CA GLU A 151 32.56 21.29 -20.91
C GLU A 151 33.10 20.23 -19.95
N ARG A 152 33.28 20.56 -18.66
CA ARG A 152 33.74 19.59 -17.65
C ARG A 152 32.75 18.45 -17.46
N ALA A 153 31.47 18.66 -17.82
CA ALA A 153 30.46 17.61 -17.81
C ALA A 153 30.80 16.44 -18.73
N ALA A 154 31.59 16.66 -19.79
CA ALA A 154 32.01 15.61 -20.72
C ALA A 154 32.75 14.44 -20.04
N ASN A 155 33.37 14.69 -18.88
CA ASN A 155 34.07 13.69 -18.08
C ASN A 155 33.12 12.74 -17.35
N GLY A 156 31.94 13.22 -16.96
CA GLY A 156 30.94 12.45 -16.19
C GLY A 156 29.65 12.15 -16.93
N TRP A 157 29.48 12.70 -18.13
CA TRP A 157 28.34 12.42 -18.99
C TRP A 157 28.77 11.54 -20.15
N ARG A 158 28.37 10.28 -20.09
CA ARG A 158 28.68 9.25 -21.09
C ARG A 158 27.47 8.96 -21.96
N PHE A 159 27.69 8.80 -23.26
CA PHE A 159 26.73 8.33 -24.25
C PHE A 159 27.22 6.99 -24.78
N LEU A 160 26.48 5.92 -24.49
CA LEU A 160 26.87 4.55 -24.74
C LEU A 160 26.02 3.90 -25.83
N THR A 161 26.65 3.09 -26.67
CA THR A 161 25.99 2.17 -27.59
C THR A 161 26.37 0.73 -27.23
N GLY A 162 25.55 -0.25 -27.60
CA GLY A 162 25.76 -1.63 -27.17
C GLY A 162 25.22 -2.65 -28.15
N THR A 163 25.68 -3.89 -28.00
CA THR A 163 25.04 -5.01 -28.69
C THR A 163 23.65 -5.24 -28.12
N LYS A 164 22.79 -5.94 -28.88
CA LYS A 164 21.44 -6.29 -28.42
C LYS A 164 21.45 -6.97 -27.05
N ASP A 165 22.38 -7.91 -26.84
CA ASP A 165 22.48 -8.66 -25.60
C ASP A 165 22.93 -7.77 -24.43
N ALA A 166 23.91 -6.88 -24.64
CA ALA A 166 24.37 -5.96 -23.62
C ALA A 166 23.25 -5.00 -23.16
N VAL A 167 22.52 -4.43 -24.13
CA VAL A 167 21.37 -3.57 -23.88
C VAL A 167 20.29 -4.33 -23.13
N GLN A 168 19.95 -5.54 -23.57
CA GLN A 168 18.89 -6.34 -22.95
C GLN A 168 19.25 -6.73 -21.50
N VAL A 169 20.50 -7.15 -21.24
CA VAL A 169 20.96 -7.49 -19.89
C VAL A 169 20.87 -6.28 -18.95
N LEU A 170 21.29 -5.10 -19.40
CA LEU A 170 21.17 -3.87 -18.61
C LEU A 170 19.70 -3.52 -18.34
N LEU A 171 18.89 -3.43 -19.38
CA LEU A 171 17.51 -2.97 -19.28
C LEU A 171 16.65 -3.95 -18.46
N ASP A 172 16.89 -5.26 -18.57
CA ASP A 172 16.26 -6.26 -17.71
C ASP A 172 16.67 -6.10 -16.24
N GLY A 173 17.95 -5.79 -15.98
CA GLY A 173 18.48 -5.55 -14.63
C GLY A 173 17.88 -4.33 -13.93
N VAL A 174 17.35 -3.37 -14.69
CA VAL A 174 16.61 -2.21 -14.17
C VAL A 174 15.10 -2.29 -14.42
N GLY A 175 14.61 -3.46 -14.86
CA GLY A 175 13.20 -3.72 -15.11
C GLY A 175 12.57 -2.89 -16.23
N TYR A 176 13.37 -2.38 -17.15
CA TYR A 176 12.94 -1.53 -18.26
C TYR A 176 12.58 -2.40 -19.46
N ARG A 177 11.28 -2.51 -19.76
CA ARG A 177 10.75 -3.32 -20.86
C ARG A 177 10.35 -2.42 -22.02
N PHE A 178 10.85 -2.75 -23.20
CA PHE A 178 10.62 -2.03 -24.45
C PHE A 178 10.47 -3.02 -25.60
N GLU A 179 9.85 -2.58 -26.69
CA GLU A 179 9.66 -3.41 -27.87
C GLU A 179 9.78 -2.60 -29.16
N PHE A 180 10.27 -3.25 -30.22
CA PHE A 180 10.29 -2.64 -31.54
C PHE A 180 8.94 -2.80 -32.24
N ASP A 181 8.28 -1.68 -32.51
CA ASP A 181 7.10 -1.63 -33.36
C ASP A 181 7.52 -1.73 -34.83
N LYS A 182 7.18 -2.85 -35.46
CA LYS A 182 7.54 -3.14 -36.87
C LYS A 182 6.81 -2.22 -37.87
N MET A 183 5.64 -1.69 -37.52
CA MET A 183 4.87 -0.82 -38.40
C MET A 183 5.42 0.60 -38.35
N LEU A 184 5.65 1.13 -37.15
CA LEU A 184 6.20 2.47 -36.95
C LEU A 184 7.72 2.52 -37.18
N LYS A 185 8.39 1.36 -37.18
CA LYS A 185 9.86 1.22 -37.23
C LYS A 185 10.55 1.97 -36.08
N GLU A 186 9.91 1.99 -34.92
CA GLU A 186 10.33 2.70 -33.71
C GLU A 186 10.27 1.76 -32.50
N TYR A 187 10.88 2.16 -31.39
CA TYR A 187 10.76 1.41 -30.14
C TYR A 187 9.64 2.00 -29.30
N ASN A 188 8.66 1.17 -28.93
CA ASN A 188 7.73 1.47 -27.85
C ASN A 188 8.45 1.27 -26.52
N HIS A 189 8.63 2.36 -25.78
CA HIS A 189 9.32 2.35 -24.49
C HIS A 189 8.74 3.42 -23.55
N PRO A 190 8.80 3.21 -22.23
CA PRO A 190 8.42 4.23 -21.24
C PRO A 190 9.47 5.34 -21.16
N SER A 191 9.12 6.53 -20.68
CA SER A 191 10.10 7.60 -20.41
C SER A 191 10.40 7.67 -18.92
N ALA A 192 11.65 7.40 -18.54
CA ALA A 192 12.11 7.60 -17.18
C ALA A 192 13.63 7.80 -17.09
N LEU A 193 14.05 8.52 -16.06
CA LEU A 193 15.42 8.48 -15.53
C LEU A 193 15.49 7.46 -14.40
N ILE A 194 16.63 6.79 -14.28
CA ILE A 194 16.87 5.80 -13.24
C ILE A 194 18.06 6.28 -12.41
N ILE A 195 17.87 6.45 -11.11
CA ILE A 195 18.94 6.89 -10.21
C ILE A 195 19.64 5.65 -9.66
N LEU A 196 20.96 5.68 -9.70
CA LEU A 196 21.84 4.63 -9.19
C LEU A 196 22.71 5.17 -8.06
N SER A 197 22.99 4.33 -7.06
CA SER A 197 24.01 4.59 -6.04
C SER A 197 25.43 4.51 -6.63
N PRO A 198 26.47 4.96 -5.90
CA PRO A 198 27.88 4.75 -6.26
C PRO A 198 28.27 3.31 -6.59
N GLU A 199 27.61 2.34 -5.97
CA GLU A 199 27.82 0.91 -6.17
C GLU A 199 26.97 0.35 -7.33
N GLY A 200 26.14 1.17 -7.97
CA GLY A 200 25.23 0.75 -9.04
C GLY A 200 23.96 0.07 -8.54
N LYS A 201 23.49 0.37 -7.33
CA LYS A 201 22.15 -0.05 -6.90
C LYS A 201 21.11 0.92 -7.39
N VAL A 202 20.01 0.42 -7.93
CA VAL A 202 18.86 1.25 -8.32
C VAL A 202 18.25 1.88 -7.06
N THR A 203 18.11 3.19 -7.02
CA THR A 203 17.60 3.90 -5.84
C THR A 203 16.25 4.56 -6.08
N ARG A 204 15.96 5.01 -7.31
CA ARG A 204 14.69 5.67 -7.67
C ARG A 204 14.46 5.70 -9.19
N TYR A 205 13.19 5.84 -9.58
CA TYR A 205 12.77 6.13 -10.96
C TYR A 205 12.08 7.50 -11.02
N PHE A 206 12.39 8.29 -12.04
CA PHE A 206 11.72 9.55 -12.35
C PHE A 206 11.05 9.42 -13.71
N TYR A 207 9.72 9.33 -13.73
CA TYR A 207 8.96 9.18 -14.97
C TYR A 207 8.70 10.53 -15.65
N GLY A 208 8.51 10.50 -16.97
CA GLY A 208 8.07 11.64 -17.78
C GLY A 208 9.21 12.32 -18.54
N ILE A 209 9.13 13.64 -18.69
CA ILE A 209 10.08 14.47 -19.46
C ILE A 209 10.48 15.75 -18.71
N GLY A 210 10.04 15.93 -17.46
CA GLY A 210 10.32 17.14 -16.68
C GLY A 210 10.82 16.77 -15.28
N TYR A 211 11.99 17.27 -14.91
CA TYR A 211 12.71 16.87 -13.69
C TYR A 211 13.22 18.07 -12.85
N ASP A 212 12.82 19.28 -13.21
CA ASP A 212 13.21 20.55 -12.58
C ASP A 212 12.33 20.93 -11.37
N LYS A 213 11.33 20.10 -11.06
CA LYS A 213 10.32 20.36 -10.03
C LYS A 213 10.31 19.26 -8.97
N GLU A 214 9.50 19.51 -7.93
CA GLU A 214 9.14 18.49 -6.96
C GLU A 214 8.42 17.32 -7.64
N TYR A 215 8.88 16.12 -7.31
CA TYR A 215 8.40 14.85 -7.81
C TYR A 215 7.69 14.11 -6.67
N PRO A 216 6.43 13.67 -6.84
CA PRO A 216 5.72 12.94 -5.81
C PRO A 216 6.42 11.60 -5.52
N VAL A 217 6.55 11.25 -4.25
CA VAL A 217 7.11 9.97 -3.83
C VAL A 217 6.10 9.24 -2.94
N GLU A 218 6.17 7.91 -2.94
CA GLU A 218 5.34 7.12 -2.05
C GLU A 218 5.78 7.31 -0.60
N GLY A 219 4.82 7.59 0.29
CA GLY A 219 5.06 7.77 1.70
C GLY A 219 3.81 8.25 2.44
N PRO A 220 3.83 8.23 3.78
CA PRO A 220 2.72 8.75 4.57
C PRO A 220 2.55 10.24 4.28
N GLU A 221 1.30 10.69 4.13
CA GLU A 221 1.03 12.10 3.92
C GLU A 221 1.52 12.92 5.12
N VAL A 222 2.09 14.08 4.83
CA VAL A 222 2.67 14.96 5.86
C VAL A 222 1.76 16.16 6.05
N VAL A 223 1.46 16.50 7.30
CA VAL A 223 0.70 17.71 7.64
C VAL A 223 1.65 18.90 7.64
N GLY A 224 1.47 19.79 6.67
CA GLY A 224 2.27 21.00 6.55
C GLY A 224 1.99 22.02 7.67
N PRO A 225 2.82 23.06 7.82
CA PRO A 225 2.65 24.12 8.84
C PRO A 225 1.33 24.88 8.74
N ASN A 226 0.69 24.85 7.57
CA ASN A 226 -0.60 25.45 7.29
C ASN A 226 -1.80 24.50 7.60
N GLY A 227 -1.54 23.33 8.21
CA GLY A 227 -2.55 22.32 8.50
C GLY A 227 -3.02 21.53 7.27
N LYS A 228 -2.42 21.75 6.09
CA LYS A 228 -2.76 21.02 4.87
C LYS A 228 -1.93 19.74 4.78
N THR A 229 -2.63 18.63 4.57
CA THR A 229 -2.00 17.34 4.28
C THR A 229 -1.50 17.32 2.84
N THR A 230 -0.23 17.01 2.63
CA THR A 230 0.41 16.94 1.30
C THR A 230 1.15 15.63 1.14
N GLN A 231 1.14 15.09 -0.08
CA GLN A 231 2.00 13.96 -0.42
C GLN A 231 3.47 14.37 -0.30
N PRO A 232 4.34 13.48 0.20
CA PRO A 232 5.76 13.77 0.22
C PRO A 232 6.28 13.91 -1.21
N THR A 233 7.19 14.87 -1.39
CA THR A 233 7.85 15.13 -2.66
C THR A 233 9.36 15.06 -2.49
N THR A 234 10.05 14.76 -3.58
CA THR A 234 11.52 14.83 -3.66
C THR A 234 11.93 15.68 -4.86
N THR A 235 13.21 15.97 -4.98
CA THR A 235 13.79 16.58 -6.18
C THR A 235 14.84 15.64 -6.75
N LEU A 236 15.20 15.84 -8.03
CA LEU A 236 16.29 15.08 -8.65
C LEU A 236 17.59 15.22 -7.84
N ARG A 237 17.91 16.45 -7.38
CA ARG A 237 19.07 16.71 -6.54
C ARG A 237 19.03 15.93 -5.23
N LEU A 238 17.90 15.98 -4.51
CA LEU A 238 17.77 15.27 -3.24
C LEU A 238 17.89 13.76 -3.44
N SER A 239 17.31 13.22 -4.51
CA SER A 239 17.43 11.79 -4.83
C SER A 239 18.87 11.37 -5.16
N LEU A 240 19.66 12.25 -5.78
CA LEU A 240 21.10 12.01 -5.99
C LEU A 240 21.90 12.06 -4.68
N LEU A 241 21.54 12.96 -3.76
CA LEU A 241 22.16 13.02 -2.42
C LEU A 241 21.83 11.79 -1.59
N GLU A 242 20.56 11.35 -1.61
CA GLU A 242 20.15 10.09 -0.98
C GLU A 242 20.93 8.92 -1.59
N ALA A 243 20.99 8.82 -2.92
CA ALA A 243 21.71 7.77 -3.62
C ALA A 243 23.21 7.76 -3.27
N ALA A 244 23.83 8.93 -3.05
CA ALA A 244 25.22 9.07 -2.60
C ALA A 244 25.47 8.43 -1.24
N ASP A 245 24.51 8.55 -0.33
CA ASP A 245 24.55 7.89 0.98
C ASP A 245 24.19 6.40 0.91
N GLY A 246 23.93 5.86 -0.29
CA GLY A 246 23.35 4.53 -0.48
C GLY A 246 21.90 4.43 0.02
N LYS A 247 21.24 5.56 0.27
CA LYS A 247 19.85 5.68 0.69
C LYS A 247 18.96 5.80 -0.55
N GLY A 248 17.93 4.99 -0.63
CA GLY A 248 17.07 4.89 -1.83
C GLY A 248 16.78 3.42 -2.08
N GLY A 249 15.64 2.97 -1.54
CA GLY A 249 15.37 1.56 -1.32
C GLY A 249 15.75 1.10 0.08
N SER A 250 15.41 1.89 1.11
CA SER A 250 15.67 1.49 2.49
C SER A 250 15.07 0.11 2.74
N LEU A 251 15.79 -0.74 3.49
CA LEU A 251 15.29 -2.06 3.87
C LEU A 251 13.90 -1.96 4.54
N ALA A 252 13.62 -0.83 5.20
CA ALA A 252 12.34 -0.50 5.80
C ALA A 252 11.23 -0.27 4.76
N GLU A 253 11.49 0.38 3.62
CA GLU A 253 10.54 0.50 2.50
C GLU A 253 10.26 -0.86 1.86
N ARG A 254 11.27 -1.72 1.69
CA ARG A 254 11.07 -3.10 1.19
C ARG A 254 10.30 -3.99 2.17
N VAL A 255 10.48 -3.81 3.47
CA VAL A 255 9.69 -4.52 4.51
C VAL A 255 8.26 -3.99 4.54
N LEU A 256 8.03 -2.70 4.30
CA LEU A 256 6.69 -2.15 4.07
C LEU A 256 6.05 -2.68 2.77
N MET A 257 6.83 -2.77 1.68
CA MET A 257 6.39 -3.28 0.37
C MET A 257 6.21 -4.80 0.33
N LEU A 258 6.84 -5.57 1.23
CA LEU A 258 6.58 -7.02 1.34
C LEU A 258 5.15 -7.29 1.85
N CYS A 259 4.51 -6.30 2.48
CA CYS A 259 3.11 -6.35 2.87
C CYS A 259 2.18 -5.62 1.89
N TYR A 260 2.62 -4.53 1.24
CA TYR A 260 1.88 -3.85 0.16
C TYR A 260 2.33 -4.35 -1.22
N ARG A 261 1.70 -5.41 -1.71
CA ARG A 261 1.79 -5.74 -3.13
C ARG A 261 1.00 -4.71 -3.93
N TYR A 262 1.71 -3.92 -4.72
CA TYR A 262 1.17 -2.85 -5.55
C TYR A 262 0.61 -3.41 -6.87
N ASP A 263 -0.66 -3.13 -7.15
CA ASP A 263 -1.32 -3.31 -8.44
C ASP A 263 -1.63 -1.91 -8.99
N ARG A 264 -0.89 -1.50 -10.04
CA ARG A 264 -0.97 -0.14 -10.63
C ARG A 264 -2.22 0.05 -11.51
N LEU A 265 -3.09 -0.95 -11.66
CA LEU A 265 -4.24 -0.92 -12.58
C LEU A 265 -5.62 -1.05 -11.94
N HIS A 266 -5.73 -1.22 -10.62
CA HIS A 266 -7.03 -1.30 -9.94
C HIS A 266 -7.20 -0.17 -8.91
N GLN A 267 -8.25 0.64 -9.07
CA GLN A 267 -8.80 1.42 -7.97
C GLN A 267 -9.38 0.45 -6.92
N GLY A 268 -8.57 0.09 -5.92
CA GLY A 268 -9.04 -0.72 -4.79
C GLY A 268 -7.92 -1.04 -3.80
N TYR A 269 -8.01 -0.47 -2.60
CA TYR A 269 -7.14 -0.83 -1.47
C TYR A 269 -7.30 -2.31 -1.11
N SER A 270 -6.21 -3.09 -1.13
CA SER A 270 -6.22 -4.45 -0.58
C SER A 270 -4.94 -4.77 0.20
N LEU A 271 -4.72 -4.08 1.31
CA LEU A 271 -3.96 -4.67 2.41
C LEU A 271 -4.89 -5.57 3.20
N ASN A 272 -4.96 -6.86 2.88
CA ASN A 272 -5.42 -7.95 3.76
C ASN A 272 -6.63 -7.65 4.69
N VAL A 273 -7.56 -6.80 4.24
CA VAL A 273 -8.79 -6.47 4.97
C VAL A 273 -9.55 -7.76 5.22
N LEU A 274 -9.54 -8.67 4.24
CA LEU A 274 -10.09 -10.01 4.37
C LEU A 274 -9.46 -10.82 5.50
N ARG A 275 -8.14 -10.78 5.73
CA ARG A 275 -7.53 -11.52 6.85
C ARG A 275 -7.83 -10.90 8.21
N VAL A 276 -7.89 -9.57 8.29
CA VAL A 276 -8.26 -8.85 9.53
C VAL A 276 -9.74 -9.06 9.85
N VAL A 277 -10.62 -9.00 8.84
CA VAL A 277 -12.06 -9.31 8.97
C VAL A 277 -12.28 -10.79 9.29
N GLN A 278 -11.52 -11.71 8.71
CA GLN A 278 -11.57 -13.14 9.04
C GLN A 278 -11.13 -13.40 10.48
N LEU A 279 -10.04 -12.78 10.94
CA LEU A 279 -9.60 -12.86 12.34
C LEU A 279 -10.65 -12.26 13.29
N GLY A 280 -11.22 -11.10 12.95
CA GLY A 280 -12.31 -10.49 13.71
C GLY A 280 -13.56 -11.38 13.76
N GLY A 281 -13.91 -12.03 12.66
CA GLY A 281 -15.01 -12.99 12.57
C GLY A 281 -14.78 -14.22 13.45
N ILE A 282 -13.57 -14.79 13.41
CA ILE A 282 -13.19 -15.94 14.25
C ILE A 282 -13.27 -15.57 15.74
N VAL A 283 -12.75 -14.41 16.14
CA VAL A 283 -12.81 -13.95 17.54
C VAL A 283 -14.26 -13.76 17.98
N THR A 284 -15.10 -13.16 17.14
CA THR A 284 -16.51 -12.94 17.45
C THR A 284 -17.25 -14.27 17.60
N LEU A 285 -17.00 -15.24 16.70
CA LEU A 285 -17.59 -16.57 16.78
C LEU A 285 -17.17 -17.30 18.06
N VAL A 286 -15.88 -17.25 18.42
CA VAL A 286 -15.35 -17.86 19.64
C VAL A 286 -15.98 -17.23 20.89
N LEU A 287 -16.17 -15.91 20.91
CA LEU A 287 -16.82 -15.23 22.04
C LEU A 287 -18.30 -15.59 22.16
N VAL A 288 -19.02 -15.66 21.05
CA VAL A 288 -20.45 -16.03 21.05
C VAL A 288 -20.62 -17.50 21.42
N VAL A 289 -19.89 -18.41 20.79
CA VAL A 289 -19.98 -19.85 21.05
C VAL A 289 -19.47 -20.18 22.46
N GLY A 290 -18.36 -19.56 22.88
CA GLY A 290 -17.84 -19.70 24.24
C GLY A 290 -18.79 -19.14 25.29
N GLY A 291 -19.42 -18.00 25.03
CA GLY A 291 -20.44 -17.40 25.89
C GLY A 291 -21.69 -18.27 26.01
N VAL A 292 -22.19 -18.80 24.90
CA VAL A 292 -23.33 -19.73 24.87
C VAL A 292 -22.96 -21.05 25.55
N PHE A 293 -21.78 -21.61 25.29
CA PHE A 293 -21.31 -22.82 25.96
C PHE A 293 -21.20 -22.60 27.47
N LEU A 294 -20.62 -21.49 27.93
CA LEU A 294 -20.56 -21.15 29.34
C LEU A 294 -21.95 -20.94 29.95
N ALA A 295 -22.91 -20.37 29.21
CA ALA A 295 -24.29 -20.20 29.68
C ALA A 295 -25.02 -21.55 29.80
N LEU A 296 -24.88 -22.43 28.82
CA LEU A 296 -25.50 -23.76 28.80
C LEU A 296 -24.84 -24.73 29.79
N ASN A 297 -23.53 -24.66 29.98
CA ASN A 297 -22.81 -25.47 30.97
C ASN A 297 -22.96 -24.90 32.40
N ARG A 298 -23.46 -23.67 32.55
CA ARG A 298 -23.81 -23.06 33.86
C ARG A 298 -25.19 -23.42 34.37
N GLU A 299 -25.96 -24.25 33.66
CA GLU A 299 -27.14 -24.91 34.22
C GLU A 299 -26.79 -25.84 35.40
N LYS A 300 -25.49 -26.09 35.67
CA LYS A 300 -25.06 -26.83 36.85
C LYS A 300 -24.38 -26.01 37.94
N LEU A 301 -24.06 -24.72 37.76
CA LEU A 301 -23.26 -24.03 38.78
C LEU A 301 -23.28 -22.50 38.87
N LEU A 302 -24.24 -21.74 38.34
CA LEU A 302 -24.36 -20.31 38.71
C LEU A 302 -25.76 -19.71 38.45
N GLY A 303 -26.72 -20.06 39.30
CA GLY A 303 -28.07 -19.48 39.35
C GLY A 303 -28.18 -18.08 39.93
N VAL A 304 -27.08 -17.33 40.12
CA VAL A 304 -27.12 -16.00 40.78
C VAL A 304 -26.39 -14.89 39.99
N PHE A 305 -25.54 -15.20 39.00
CA PHE A 305 -24.69 -14.17 38.37
C PHE A 305 -25.10 -13.78 36.93
N LEU A 306 -25.92 -14.57 36.24
CA LEU A 306 -26.31 -14.29 34.85
C LEU A 306 -27.57 -13.44 34.70
N ARG A 307 -28.38 -13.27 35.75
CA ARG A 307 -29.59 -12.45 35.66
C ARG A 307 -29.28 -10.95 35.65
N ASP A 308 -28.18 -10.56 36.28
CA ASP A 308 -27.88 -9.15 36.59
C ASP A 308 -26.63 -8.60 35.89
N ALA A 309 -25.87 -9.39 35.10
CA ALA A 309 -24.63 -8.91 34.47
C ALA A 309 -24.70 -8.82 32.94
N VAL A 310 -25.42 -9.74 32.28
CA VAL A 310 -25.47 -9.85 30.81
C VAL A 310 -26.13 -8.65 30.11
N PRO A 311 -27.28 -8.10 30.56
CA PRO A 311 -27.84 -6.90 29.93
C PRO A 311 -26.97 -5.66 30.12
N TYR A 312 -26.14 -5.62 31.17
CA TYR A 312 -25.25 -4.49 31.45
C TYR A 312 -24.01 -4.51 30.56
N VAL A 313 -23.38 -5.67 30.35
CA VAL A 313 -22.20 -5.79 29.48
C VAL A 313 -22.58 -5.61 28.00
N LEU A 314 -23.75 -6.13 27.60
CA LEU A 314 -24.26 -5.94 26.24
C LEU A 314 -24.70 -4.49 25.99
N GLY A 315 -25.33 -3.83 26.96
CA GLY A 315 -25.70 -2.41 26.88
C GLY A 315 -24.50 -1.45 26.87
N LEU A 316 -23.44 -1.75 27.63
CA LEU A 316 -22.24 -0.91 27.72
C LEU A 316 -21.37 -0.96 26.46
N ILE A 317 -21.44 -2.04 25.68
CA ILE A 317 -20.58 -2.26 24.51
C ILE A 317 -21.32 -1.99 23.19
N VAL A 318 -22.59 -2.40 23.09
CA VAL A 318 -23.33 -2.36 21.80
C VAL A 318 -23.91 -0.98 21.51
N MET A 319 -24.48 -0.27 22.49
CA MET A 319 -25.05 1.07 22.25
C MET A 319 -24.05 2.15 21.83
N PRO A 320 -22.84 2.27 22.44
CA PRO A 320 -21.89 3.29 22.01
C PRO A 320 -21.29 2.98 20.64
N PHE A 321 -21.16 1.70 20.27
CA PHE A 321 -20.62 1.31 18.95
C PHE A 321 -21.57 1.69 17.81
N PHE A 322 -22.87 1.40 17.95
CA PHE A 322 -23.85 1.79 16.94
C PHE A 322 -24.12 3.30 16.91
N GLY A 323 -24.08 3.97 18.06
CA GLY A 323 -24.22 5.44 18.13
C GLY A 323 -23.05 6.17 17.47
N LEU A 324 -21.81 5.68 17.66
CA LEU A 324 -20.62 6.24 17.03
C LEU A 324 -20.60 5.98 15.52
N VAL A 325 -20.96 4.78 15.08
CA VAL A 325 -21.06 4.43 13.66
C VAL A 325 -22.17 5.25 12.96
N ALA A 326 -23.33 5.43 13.60
CA ALA A 326 -24.39 6.28 13.05
C ALA A 326 -23.97 7.76 12.95
N LEU A 327 -23.23 8.28 13.93
CA LEU A 327 -22.70 9.65 13.90
C LEU A 327 -21.62 9.85 12.82
N ILE A 328 -20.74 8.86 12.63
CA ILE A 328 -19.71 8.87 11.58
C ILE A 328 -20.35 8.84 10.19
N VAL A 329 -21.41 8.06 10.00
CA VAL A 329 -22.13 7.95 8.72
C VAL A 329 -22.98 9.21 8.45
N ALA A 330 -23.57 9.82 9.48
CA ALA A 330 -24.45 10.98 9.31
C ALA A 330 -23.70 12.33 9.21
N SER A 331 -22.55 12.50 9.88
CA SER A 331 -21.79 13.76 9.87
C SER A 331 -20.31 13.54 10.24
N PRO A 332 -19.43 13.27 9.25
CA PRO A 332 -18.00 13.00 9.47
C PRO A 332 -17.27 14.13 10.21
N ASP A 333 -17.61 15.39 9.92
CA ASP A 333 -16.96 16.56 10.52
C ASP A 333 -17.28 16.77 12.01
N ALA A 334 -18.41 16.21 12.49
CA ALA A 334 -18.82 16.29 13.88
C ALA A 334 -18.10 15.24 14.75
N ALA A 335 -17.82 14.06 14.19
CA ALA A 335 -17.09 12.99 14.86
C ALA A 335 -15.63 13.39 15.19
N LEU A 336 -15.00 14.20 14.31
CA LEU A 336 -13.64 14.70 14.48
C LEU A 336 -13.47 15.76 15.59
N LYS A 337 -14.55 16.38 16.06
CA LYS A 337 -14.53 17.43 17.11
C LYS A 337 -14.79 16.90 18.53
N LEU A 338 -15.11 15.62 18.71
CA LEU A 338 -15.30 15.03 20.03
C LEU A 338 -13.95 14.79 20.72
N SER A 339 -13.58 15.67 21.66
CA SER A 339 -12.42 15.43 22.52
C SER A 339 -12.68 14.31 23.54
N PRO A 340 -11.67 13.51 23.94
CA PRO A 340 -11.81 12.42 24.92
C PRO A 340 -12.36 12.86 26.29
N LYS A 341 -12.34 14.17 26.58
CA LYS A 341 -12.78 14.75 27.85
C LYS A 341 -14.29 14.91 27.99
N LEU A 342 -15.07 14.86 26.89
CA LEU A 342 -16.54 14.93 26.94
C LEU A 342 -17.25 13.57 27.07
N LEU A 343 -16.55 12.47 26.80
CA LEU A 343 -17.12 11.13 26.94
C LEU A 343 -17.37 10.77 28.42
N VAL A 344 -16.45 11.16 29.32
CA VAL A 344 -16.50 10.82 30.75
C VAL A 344 -17.76 11.33 31.49
N PRO A 345 -18.22 12.60 31.35
CA PRO A 345 -19.42 13.06 32.05
C PRO A 345 -20.73 12.42 31.56
N TYR A 346 -20.80 11.98 30.30
CA TYR A 346 -21.99 11.29 29.77
C TYR A 346 -22.18 9.90 30.41
N TYR A 347 -21.07 9.18 30.65
CA TYR A 347 -21.07 7.89 31.34
C TYR A 347 -21.45 8.00 32.82
N VAL A 348 -21.10 9.09 33.50
CA VAL A 348 -21.39 9.30 34.93
C VAL A 348 -22.86 9.67 35.16
N VAL A 349 -23.45 10.51 34.30
CA VAL A 349 -24.86 10.92 34.42
C VAL A 349 -25.82 9.78 34.10
N ALA A 350 -25.53 8.97 33.07
CA ALA A 350 -26.34 7.80 32.72
C ALA A 350 -26.29 6.70 33.80
N GLY A 351 -25.11 6.46 34.40
CA GLY A 351 -24.95 5.52 35.51
C GLY A 351 -25.67 5.99 36.79
N GLY A 352 -25.63 7.30 37.08
CA GLY A 352 -26.30 7.89 38.24
C GLY A 352 -27.83 7.83 38.18
N ALA A 353 -28.42 8.06 37.01
CA ALA A 353 -29.86 7.97 36.81
C ALA A 353 -30.39 6.53 36.96
N LEU A 354 -29.63 5.54 36.46
CA LEU A 354 -29.97 4.12 36.60
C LEU A 354 -29.89 3.65 38.08
N TYR A 355 -28.90 4.15 38.83
CA TYR A 355 -28.74 3.85 40.25
C TYR A 355 -29.89 4.45 41.11
N ALA A 356 -30.31 5.68 40.81
CA ALA A 356 -31.41 6.35 41.50
C ALA A 356 -32.78 5.66 41.24
N TRP A 357 -33.00 5.16 40.03
CA TRP A 357 -34.19 4.40 39.65
C TRP A 357 -34.25 3.03 40.35
N HIS A 358 -33.11 2.35 40.49
CA HIS A 358 -33.04 1.05 41.19
C HIS A 358 -33.27 1.20 42.71
N ARG A 359 -32.72 2.26 43.34
CA ARG A 359 -32.91 2.52 44.78
C ARG A 359 -34.36 2.85 45.15
N SER A 360 -35.09 3.50 44.24
CA SER A 360 -36.52 3.81 44.44
C SER A 360 -37.40 2.57 44.28
N ARG A 361 -37.08 1.63 43.37
CA ARG A 361 -37.77 0.33 43.28
C ARG A 361 -37.51 -0.60 44.46
N ALA A 362 -36.27 -0.66 44.96
CA ALA A 362 -35.92 -1.46 46.12
C ALA A 362 -36.66 -1.01 47.40
N ARG A 363 -36.91 0.30 47.54
CA ARG A 363 -37.72 0.87 48.64
C ARG A 363 -39.21 0.54 48.52
N LEU A 364 -39.75 0.47 47.30
CA LEU A 364 -41.14 0.08 47.06
C LEU A 364 -41.37 -1.42 47.32
N ALA A 365 -40.38 -2.27 47.06
CA ALA A 365 -40.45 -3.70 47.35
C ALA A 365 -40.35 -4.02 48.85
N ALA A 366 -39.63 -3.20 49.63
CA ALA A 366 -39.49 -3.35 51.08
C ALA A 366 -40.70 -2.82 51.89
N ALA A 367 -41.64 -2.12 51.25
CA ALA A 367 -42.79 -1.48 51.90
C ALA A 367 -44.11 -2.27 51.77
N ALA A 368 -44.10 -3.49 51.23
CA ALA A 368 -45.31 -4.31 51.13
C ALA A 368 -45.60 -5.00 52.49
N PRO A 369 -46.76 -4.73 53.14
CA PRO A 369 -47.10 -5.37 54.41
C PRO A 369 -47.52 -6.84 54.20
N GLY A 370 -47.05 -7.72 55.09
CA GLY A 370 -47.40 -9.13 55.11
C GLY A 370 -48.91 -9.34 55.32
N GLY A 371 -49.48 -10.25 54.54
CA GLY A 371 -50.90 -10.62 54.58
C GLY A 371 -51.10 -12.13 54.44
N SER A 372 -51.36 -12.77 55.59
CA SER A 372 -52.26 -13.91 55.83
C SER A 372 -52.31 -15.10 54.85
N ASN A 373 -51.89 -16.25 55.40
CA ASN A 373 -52.16 -17.63 54.96
C ASN A 373 -53.69 -17.94 54.89
N PRO A 374 -54.23 -18.52 53.80
CA PRO A 374 -55.59 -19.06 53.80
C PRO A 374 -55.62 -20.57 54.13
N THR A 375 -56.23 -20.89 55.27
CA THR A 375 -56.61 -22.24 55.72
C THR A 375 -57.77 -22.83 54.88
N LEU A 376 -57.67 -24.13 54.59
CA LEU A 376 -58.69 -24.99 53.95
C LEU A 376 -59.93 -25.20 54.84
N PRO A 377 -61.14 -25.45 54.28
CA PRO A 377 -62.37 -25.71 55.04
C PRO A 377 -62.49 -27.19 55.49
N PRO A 378 -63.34 -27.48 56.50
CA PRO A 378 -63.39 -28.79 57.16
C PRO A 378 -64.24 -29.83 56.42
N GLU A 379 -63.81 -31.10 56.50
CA GLU A 379 -64.61 -32.29 56.22
C GLU A 379 -65.74 -32.43 57.25
N GLY A 380 -66.95 -32.73 56.79
CA GLY A 380 -68.11 -33.04 57.64
C GLY A 380 -68.08 -34.47 58.19
N THR A 381 -68.75 -34.66 59.34
CA THR A 381 -69.17 -35.98 59.84
C THR A 381 -70.68 -36.14 59.68
N ALA A 382 -71.08 -37.30 59.16
CA ALA A 382 -72.40 -37.98 59.25
C ALA A 382 -73.66 -37.22 58.78
#